data_AF-E3JCJ0-F1
#
_entry.id   AF-E3JCJ0-F1
#
_cell.length_a   1.000
_cell.length_b   1.000
_cell.length_c   1.000
_cell.angle_alpha   90.00
_cell.angle_beta   90.00
_cell.angle_gamma   90.00
#
_symmetry.space_group_name_H-M   'P 1'
#
loop_
_entity.id
_entity.type
_entity.pdbx_description
1 polymer ?
#
loop_
_entity_poly.entity_id
_entity_poly.type
_entity_poly.pdbx_seq_one_letter_code
_entity_poly.pdbx_strand_id
1 'polypeptide(L)' 'MADVSVRFAMTDDSEIVLNLSLTQAIRLTEAIASKVSQAMTEQPRMNNSMTGSMPAGMNGTGGYPPAGRPGPYGTG' A
#
# COMPACT_ATOMS: atom_id res chain seq x y z
N MET A 1 38.16 20.88 1.35
CA MET A 1 38.03 20.47 2.76
C MET A 1 36.64 19.88 2.93
N ALA A 2 36.50 18.83 3.74
CA ALA A 2 35.21 18.29 4.11
C ALA A 2 34.78 18.92 5.44
N ASP A 3 33.54 19.37 5.50
CA ASP A 3 32.98 20.02 6.69
C ASP A 3 32.19 19.01 7.54
N VAL A 4 31.76 17.90 6.93
CA VAL A 4 30.86 16.91 7.53
C VAL A 4 31.29 15.50 7.11
N SER A 5 31.14 14.55 8.03
CA SER A 5 31.24 13.12 7.72
C SER A 5 29.88 12.46 7.85
N VAL A 6 29.48 11.70 6.83
CA VAL A 6 28.23 10.91 6.83
C VAL A 6 28.61 9.44 6.86
N ARG A 7 27.99 8.68 7.77
CA ARG A 7 28.23 7.25 7.94
C ARG A 7 27.00 6.44 7.57
N PHE A 8 27.17 5.43 6.74
CA PHE A 8 26.15 4.45 6.41
C PHE A 8 26.52 3.10 6.99
N ALA A 9 25.71 2.61 7.92
CA ALA A 9 25.84 1.27 8.47
C ALA A 9 25.27 0.23 7.49
N MET A 10 26.01 -0.85 7.27
CA MET A 10 25.60 -2.00 6.46
C MET A 10 25.37 -3.22 7.33
N THR A 11 24.76 -4.26 6.77
CA THR A 11 24.34 -5.50 7.47
C THR A 11 25.51 -6.32 8.03
N ASP A 12 26.73 -6.10 7.57
CA ASP A 12 27.91 -6.92 7.86
C ASP A 12 28.97 -6.14 8.66
N ASP A 13 28.53 -5.32 9.62
CA ASP A 13 29.37 -4.41 10.44
C ASP A 13 30.27 -3.48 9.60
N SER A 14 29.94 -3.33 8.32
CA SER A 14 30.68 -2.51 7.37
C SER A 14 30.09 -1.11 7.36
N GLU A 15 30.96 -0.10 7.37
CA GLU A 15 30.55 1.31 7.29
C GLU A 15 31.12 1.95 6.03
N ILE A 16 30.28 2.71 5.33
CA ILE A 16 30.76 3.68 4.32
C ILE A 16 30.82 5.05 4.98
N VAL A 17 32.00 5.67 4.96
CA VAL A 17 32.21 7.04 5.46
C VAL A 17 32.45 7.99 4.30
N LEU A 18 31.59 8.99 4.17
CA LEU A 18 31.71 10.04 3.15
C LEU A 18 32.07 11.36 3.80
N ASN A 19 33.19 11.95 3.36
CA ASN A 19 33.64 13.27 3.79
C ASN A 19 33.19 14.32 2.75
N LEU A 20 32.22 15.14 3.12
CA LEU A 20 31.49 16.03 2.21
C LEU A 20 31.51 17.47 2.72
N SER A 21 31.26 18.44 1.84
CA SER A 21 30.88 19.78 2.29
C SER A 21 29.46 19.79 2.85
N LEU A 22 29.11 20.79 3.67
CA LEU A 22 27.77 20.90 4.26
C LEU A 22 26.66 20.86 3.20
N THR A 23 26.82 21.59 2.09
CA THR A 23 25.83 21.62 1.00
C THR A 23 25.68 20.28 0.27
N GLN A 24 26.75 19.49 0.19
CA GLN A 24 26.69 18.14 -0.40
C GLN A 24 25.95 17.17 0.53
N ALA A 25 26.20 17.23 1.84
CA ALA A 25 25.53 16.38 2.83
C ALA A 25 24.01 16.64 2.89
N ILE A 26 23.59 17.90 2.79
CA ILE A 26 22.17 18.28 2.75
C ILE A 26 21.49 17.65 1.52
N ARG A 27 22.05 17.87 0.33
CA ARG A 27 21.49 17.31 -0.92
C ARG A 27 21.45 15.79 -0.92
N LEU A 28 22.46 15.14 -0.34
CA LEU A 28 22.47 13.68 -0.18
C LEU A 28 21.31 13.21 0.70
N THR A 29 21.10 13.86 1.84
CA THR A 29 20.01 13.52 2.77
C THR A 29 18.63 13.67 2.12
N GLU A 30 18.41 14.76 1.38
CA GLU A 30 17.17 15.00 0.64
C GLU A 30 16.93 13.93 -0.43
N ALA A 31 17.96 13.59 -1.22
CA ALA A 31 17.85 12.56 -2.26
C ALA A 31 17.53 11.17 -1.67
N ILE A 32 18.15 10.83 -0.53
CA ILE A 32 17.87 9.59 0.18
C ILE A 32 16.43 9.58 0.69
N ALA A 33 16.00 10.63 1.40
CA ALA A 33 14.65 10.72 1.94
C ALA A 33 13.59 10.63 0.83
N SER A 34 13.83 11.28 -0.31
CA SER A 34 12.96 11.19 -1.49
C SER A 34 12.87 9.76 -2.03
N LYS A 35 14.02 9.08 -2.22
CA LYS A 35 14.06 7.69 -2.70
C LYS A 35 13.42 6.70 -1.72
N VAL A 36 13.64 6.89 -0.42
CA VAL A 36 12.99 6.07 0.62
C VAL A 36 11.48 6.25 0.57
N SER A 37 11.01 7.50 0.46
CA SER A 37 9.58 7.80 0.35
C SER A 37 8.97 7.13 -0.89
N GLN A 38 9.65 7.22 -2.04
CA GLN A 38 9.23 6.54 -3.27
C GLN A 38 9.13 5.02 -3.07
N ALA A 39 10.18 4.39 -2.56
CA ALA A 39 10.20 2.94 -2.31
C ALA A 39 9.10 2.49 -1.33
N MET A 40 8.78 3.29 -0.31
CA MET A 40 7.69 3.01 0.62
C MET A 40 6.32 3.16 -0.04
N THR A 41 6.14 4.13 -0.94
CA THR A 41 4.88 4.31 -1.68
C THR A 41 4.69 3.29 -2.81
N GLU A 42 5.78 2.76 -3.36
CA GLU A 42 5.79 1.74 -4.41
C GLU A 42 5.63 0.32 -3.87
N GLN A 43 5.43 0.13 -2.54
CA GLN A 43 5.06 -1.17 -2.01
C GLN A 43 3.88 -1.72 -2.80
N PRO A 44 4.01 -2.90 -3.44
CA PRO A 44 2.96 -3.44 -4.25
C PRO A 44 1.76 -3.64 -3.34
N ARG A 45 0.67 -2.93 -3.65
CA ARG A 45 -0.66 -3.40 -3.29
C ARG A 45 -0.73 -4.80 -3.90
N MET A 46 -0.41 -5.83 -3.11
CA MET A 46 -0.66 -7.23 -3.47
C MET A 46 -2.17 -7.32 -3.68
N ASN A 47 -2.57 -7.09 -4.92
CA ASN A 47 -3.41 -7.95 -5.69
C ASN A 47 -4.41 -8.76 -4.86
N ASN A 48 -5.39 -8.09 -4.27
CA ASN A 48 -6.65 -8.74 -3.91
C ASN A 48 -7.49 -8.91 -5.18
N SER A 49 -6.94 -9.61 -6.18
CA SER A 49 -7.69 -10.12 -7.34
C SER A 49 -7.86 -11.63 -7.15
N MET A 50 -8.68 -11.98 -6.16
CA MET A 50 -9.28 -13.31 -6.00
C MET A 50 -10.57 -13.15 -5.19
N THR A 51 -11.57 -12.47 -5.76
CA THR A 51 -12.95 -12.89 -5.51
C THR A 51 -13.80 -12.63 -6.76
N GLY A 52 -14.27 -13.72 -7.34
CA GLY A 52 -15.54 -13.75 -8.06
C GLY A 52 -15.61 -13.06 -9.41
N SER A 53 -15.19 -13.76 -10.44
CA SER A 53 -15.81 -13.69 -11.77
C SER A 53 -17.35 -13.75 -11.66
N MET A 54 -18.05 -12.65 -11.91
CA MET A 54 -19.42 -12.68 -12.42
C MET A 54 -19.59 -11.55 -13.44
N PRO A 55 -19.91 -11.86 -14.72
CA PRO A 55 -19.98 -10.87 -15.78
C PRO A 55 -21.24 -10.02 -15.64
N ALA A 56 -21.09 -8.76 -16.04
CA ALA A 56 -22.17 -7.81 -16.21
C ALA A 56 -23.20 -8.32 -17.24
N GLY A 57 -24.47 -8.23 -16.88
CA GLY A 57 -25.59 -8.20 -17.82
C GLY A 57 -26.17 -9.55 -18.25
N MET A 58 -27.30 -9.92 -17.64
CA MET A 58 -28.32 -10.72 -18.33
C MET A 58 -29.70 -10.19 -17.92
N ASN A 59 -30.24 -9.34 -18.78
CA ASN A 59 -31.63 -8.93 -18.87
C ASN A 59 -32.48 -10.15 -19.28
N GLY A 60 -33.67 -10.35 -18.70
CA GLY A 60 -34.69 -11.21 -19.31
C GLY A 60 -35.65 -11.95 -18.37
N THR A 61 -36.84 -11.36 -18.19
CA THR A 61 -38.16 -12.03 -18.29
C THR A 61 -38.48 -13.31 -17.49
N GLY A 62 -39.38 -13.14 -16.50
CA GLY A 62 -40.61 -13.95 -16.37
C GLY A 62 -40.58 -15.22 -15.51
N GLY A 63 -41.30 -15.21 -14.38
CA GLY A 63 -41.77 -16.43 -13.68
C GLY A 63 -42.04 -16.25 -12.18
N TYR A 64 -43.27 -15.90 -11.80
CA TYR A 64 -43.82 -15.92 -10.41
C TYR A 64 -44.14 -17.36 -9.93
N PRO A 65 -44.62 -17.62 -8.68
CA PRO A 65 -44.27 -17.16 -7.32
C PRO A 65 -44.09 -18.37 -6.33
N PRO A 66 -44.02 -18.19 -4.99
CA PRO A 66 -45.22 -18.52 -4.20
C PRO A 66 -45.53 -17.56 -3.05
N ALA A 67 -46.83 -17.50 -2.76
CA ALA A 67 -47.48 -16.73 -1.71
C ALA A 67 -47.31 -17.34 -0.31
N GLY A 68 -47.40 -16.48 0.71
CA GLY A 68 -47.59 -16.81 2.12
C GLY A 68 -46.45 -16.27 2.98
N ARG A 69 -46.65 -15.43 4.00
CA ARG A 69 -47.82 -15.22 4.86
C ARG A 69 -47.45 -14.14 5.89
N PRO A 70 -48.19 -13.03 6.06
CA PRO A 70 -48.13 -12.23 7.28
C PRO A 70 -48.96 -12.94 8.36
N GLY A 71 -48.36 -13.30 9.50
CA GLY A 71 -49.01 -14.05 10.58
C GLY A 71 -49.10 -13.26 11.90
N PRO A 72 -50.23 -13.31 12.63
CA PRO A 72 -50.53 -12.42 13.76
C PRO A 72 -50.46 -13.11 15.16
N TYR A 73 -50.28 -12.30 16.21
CA TYR A 73 -50.37 -12.59 17.68
C TYR A 73 -49.49 -13.70 18.30
N GLY A 74 -48.77 -13.37 19.37
CA GLY A 74 -48.10 -14.32 20.27
C GLY A 74 -47.65 -13.64 21.58
N THR A 75 -48.31 -14.02 22.67
CA THR A 75 -48.19 -13.57 24.06
C THR A 75 -46.85 -13.96 24.71
N GLY A 76 -46.34 -13.12 25.61
CA GLY A 76 -45.24 -13.42 26.54
C GLY A 76 -45.22 -12.40 27.67
#